data_AF-A0A0C9W4B3-F1
#
_entry.id   AF-A0A0C9W4B3-F1
#
_cell.length_a   1.000
_cell.length_b   1.000
_cell.length_c   1.000
_cell.angle_alpha   90.00
_cell.angle_beta   90.00
_cell.angle_gamma   90.00
#
_symmetry.space_group_name_H-M   'P 1'
#
loop_
_entity.id
_entity.type
_entity.pdbx_description
1 polymer ?
#
loop_
_entity_poly.entity_id
_entity_poly.type
_entity_poly.pdbx_seq_one_letter_code
_entity_poly.pdbx_strand_id
1 'polypeptide(L)'
;MAKTPGNVADWDGSGDVWFKVHEFPTITNRGSSLSFPEQGINRVTFTIPPNLPDRQYLVRLENIALHLAGMWRHRVFHILCPDQRRRRTSDPQPKVEFPDAYTG
;
A
#
# COMPACT_ATOMS: atom_id res chain seq x y z
N MET A 1 -1.81 0.54 2.70
CA MET A 1 -2.81 -0.04 3.62
C MET A 1 -3.80 1.05 4.00
N ALA A 2 -5.04 0.69 4.34
CA ALA A 2 -6.05 1.64 4.80
C ALA A 2 -6.83 1.05 5.98
N LYS A 3 -7.01 1.85 7.03
CA LYS A 3 -7.79 1.48 8.23
C LYS A 3 -9.27 1.62 7.89
N THR A 4 -10.07 0.56 8.04
CA THR A 4 -11.52 0.66 7.77
C THR A 4 -12.24 1.46 8.87
N PRO A 5 -13.27 2.26 8.51
CA PRO A 5 -14.17 2.86 9.49
C PRO A 5 -15.09 1.83 10.17
N GLY A 6 -15.35 0.68 9.52
CA GLY A 6 -16.35 -0.30 9.96
C GLY A 6 -15.96 -1.75 9.62
N ASN A 7 -16.88 -2.51 9.03
CA ASN A 7 -16.55 -3.81 8.46
C ASN A 7 -15.84 -3.59 7.11
N VAL A 8 -14.73 -4.28 6.87
CA VAL A 8 -13.93 -4.16 5.65
C VAL A 8 -14.67 -4.68 4.42
N ALA A 9 -15.64 -5.59 4.59
CA ALA A 9 -16.43 -6.12 3.49
C ALA A 9 -17.40 -5.08 2.87
N ASP A 10 -17.73 -4.03 3.62
CA ASP A 10 -18.74 -3.04 3.24
C ASP A 10 -18.12 -1.72 2.75
N TRP A 11 -16.79 -1.68 2.56
CA TRP A 11 -16.05 -0.46 2.22
C TRP A 11 -15.08 -0.68 1.07
N ASP A 12 -15.08 0.25 0.12
CA ASP A 12 -14.27 0.21 -1.11
C ASP A 12 -12.88 0.84 -0.97
N GLY A 13 -12.62 1.52 0.16
CA GLY A 13 -11.36 2.23 0.38
C GLY A 13 -11.34 3.67 -0.15
N SER A 14 -12.49 4.28 -0.42
CA SER A 14 -12.60 5.70 -0.79
C SER A 14 -12.08 6.66 0.29
N GLY A 15 -11.59 7.84 -0.14
CA GLY A 15 -11.05 8.92 0.70
C GLY A 15 -9.53 8.89 0.94
N ASP A 16 -9.04 9.91 1.64
CA ASP A 16 -7.62 10.06 2.04
C ASP A 16 -7.24 9.15 3.20
N VAL A 17 -7.20 7.84 2.93
CA VAL A 17 -7.07 6.79 3.95
C VAL A 17 -5.87 5.88 3.75
N TRP A 18 -5.26 5.91 2.56
CA TRP A 18 -4.20 4.98 2.20
C TRP A 18 -2.84 5.49 2.63
N PHE A 19 -2.13 4.70 3.42
CA PHE A 19 -0.75 4.96 3.81
C PHE A 19 0.17 3.85 3.29
N LYS A 20 1.39 4.23 2.90
CA LYS A 20 2.42 3.30 2.40
C LYS A 20 3.06 2.56 3.57
N VAL A 21 3.32 1.27 3.40
CA VAL A 21 3.99 0.42 4.41
C VAL A 21 5.21 -0.31 3.87
N HIS A 22 5.33 -0.43 2.55
CA HIS A 22 6.41 -1.10 1.88
C HIS A 22 6.53 -0.59 0.44
N GLU A 23 7.74 -0.58 -0.09
CA GLU A 23 8.05 -0.18 -1.46
C GLU A 23 9.35 -0.84 -1.92
N PHE A 24 9.36 -1.29 -3.16
CA PHE A 24 10.58 -1.67 -3.86
C PHE A 24 10.94 -0.56 -4.84
N PRO A 25 11.95 0.26 -4.51
CA PRO A 25 12.31 1.37 -5.37
C PRO A 25 13.01 0.88 -6.63
N THR A 26 12.86 1.64 -7.71
CA THR A 26 13.69 1.47 -8.90
C THR A 26 15.10 1.98 -8.59
N ILE A 27 16.13 1.27 -9.02
CA ILE A 27 17.50 1.76 -8.97
C ILE A 27 17.71 2.62 -10.22
N THR A 28 18.03 3.89 -10.01
CA THR A 28 18.28 4.85 -11.09
C THR A 28 19.73 5.31 -11.07
N ASN A 29 20.33 5.51 -12.24
CA ASN A 29 21.63 6.15 -12.36
C ASN A 29 21.51 7.50 -13.05
N ARG A 30 20.91 8.48 -12.35
CA ARG A 30 20.74 9.87 -12.85
C ARG A 30 20.18 9.94 -14.28
N GLY A 31 19.24 9.06 -14.63
CA GLY A 31 18.62 8.98 -15.96
C GLY A 31 19.39 8.21 -17.02
N SER A 32 20.60 7.71 -16.75
CA SER A 32 21.36 6.88 -17.69
C SER A 32 20.93 5.41 -17.72
N SER A 33 20.37 4.90 -16.62
CA SER A 33 19.81 3.56 -16.53
C SER A 33 18.74 3.45 -15.46
N LEU A 34 17.85 2.47 -15.65
CA LEU A 34 16.85 2.01 -14.71
C LEU A 34 17.02 0.51 -14.51
N SER A 35 17.03 0.06 -13.26
CA SER A 35 16.99 -1.36 -12.90
C SER A 35 15.88 -1.61 -11.88
N PHE A 36 15.15 -2.70 -12.07
CA PHE A 36 14.03 -3.12 -11.23
C PHE A 36 14.42 -4.43 -10.54
N PRO A 37 14.99 -4.39 -9.33
CA PRO A 37 15.51 -5.59 -8.65
C PRO A 37 14.48 -6.69 -8.47
N GLU A 38 13.22 -6.30 -8.32
CA GLU A 38 12.07 -7.19 -8.11
C GLU A 38 11.35 -7.58 -9.41
N GLN A 39 11.99 -7.40 -10.57
CA GLN A 39 11.40 -7.85 -11.82
C GLN A 39 11.23 -9.37 -11.83
N GLY A 40 10.01 -9.84 -12.12
CA GLY A 40 9.70 -11.26 -12.21
C GLY A 40 9.34 -11.93 -10.89
N ILE A 41 9.26 -11.21 -9.77
CA ILE A 41 8.75 -11.79 -8.53
C ILE A 41 7.25 -12.09 -8.63
N ASN A 42 6.82 -13.14 -7.94
CA ASN A 42 5.41 -13.52 -7.83
C ASN A 42 4.87 -13.38 -6.39
N ARG A 43 5.70 -12.97 -5.44
CA ARG A 43 5.35 -12.84 -4.02
C ARG A 43 6.03 -11.63 -3.41
N VAL A 44 5.24 -10.85 -2.65
CA VAL A 44 5.72 -9.74 -1.84
C VAL A 44 5.51 -10.08 -0.37
N THR A 45 6.54 -9.87 0.45
CA THR A 45 6.48 -10.04 1.90
C THR A 45 6.85 -8.72 2.55
N PHE A 46 6.04 -8.27 3.50
CA PHE A 46 6.32 -7.06 4.28
C PHE A 46 5.89 -7.26 5.73
N THR A 47 6.47 -6.49 6.63
CA THR A 47 6.12 -6.50 8.05
C THR A 47 5.00 -5.49 8.31
N ILE A 48 3.94 -5.93 8.98
CA ILE A 48 2.87 -5.02 9.41
C ILE A 48 3.45 -4.04 10.44
N PRO A 49 3.26 -2.72 10.28
CA PRO A 49 3.78 -1.75 11.25
C PRO A 49 3.25 -2.07 12.66
N PRO A 50 4.13 -2.13 13.67
CA PRO A 50 3.75 -2.69 14.96
C PRO A 50 2.72 -1.82 15.69
N ASN A 51 2.67 -0.51 15.44
CA ASN A 51 1.83 0.43 16.20
C ASN A 51 0.49 0.77 15.57
N LEU A 52 0.01 -0.04 14.62
CA LEU A 52 -1.32 0.16 14.04
C LEU A 52 -2.43 -0.04 15.08
N PRO A 53 -3.48 0.82 15.08
CA PRO A 53 -4.68 0.59 15.88
C PRO A 53 -5.34 -0.76 15.59
N ASP A 54 -5.93 -1.39 16.60
CA ASP A 54 -6.66 -2.66 16.41
C ASP A 54 -7.94 -2.41 15.58
N ARG A 55 -7.89 -2.79 14.29
CA ARG A 55 -8.99 -2.71 13.30
C ARG A 55 -8.75 -3.69 12.14
N GLN A 56 -9.74 -3.79 11.25
CA GLN A 56 -9.55 -4.43 9.95
C GLN A 56 -8.85 -3.45 8.99
N TYR A 57 -8.12 -3.97 8.01
CA TYR A 57 -7.38 -3.15 7.05
C TYR A 57 -7.56 -3.68 5.63
N LEU A 58 -7.67 -2.74 4.69
CA LEU A 58 -7.43 -3.02 3.28
C LEU A 58 -5.93 -2.94 2.98
N VAL A 59 -5.45 -3.89 2.18
CA VAL A 59 -4.09 -3.92 1.67
C VAL A 59 -4.12 -3.86 0.16
N ARG A 60 -3.67 -2.74 -0.39
CA ARG A 60 -3.52 -2.55 -1.83
C ARG A 60 -2.09 -2.90 -2.22
N LEU A 61 -1.96 -3.92 -3.06
CA LEU A 61 -0.72 -4.27 -3.76
C LEU A 61 -0.78 -3.67 -5.16
N GLU A 62 0.25 -2.92 -5.53
CA GLU A 62 0.34 -2.29 -6.84
C GLU A 62 1.68 -2.58 -7.49
N ASN A 63 1.64 -2.87 -8.79
CA ASN A 63 2.81 -2.93 -9.64
C ASN A 63 2.65 -1.87 -10.74
N ILE A 64 3.60 -0.94 -10.80
CA ILE A 64 3.60 0.17 -11.74
C ILE A 64 4.63 -0.13 -12.84
N ALA A 65 4.15 -0.44 -14.03
CA ALA A 65 4.99 -0.76 -15.18
C ALA A 65 5.43 0.52 -15.90
N LEU A 66 6.72 0.87 -15.83
CA LEU A 66 7.23 2.10 -16.44
C LEU A 66 7.51 1.99 -17.95
N HIS A 67 7.59 0.77 -18.51
CA HIS A 67 7.81 0.57 -19.95
C HIS A 67 6.59 0.96 -20.82
N LEU A 68 5.42 1.09 -20.19
CA LEU A 68 4.19 1.66 -20.74
C LEU A 68 3.63 2.63 -19.71
N ALA A 69 4.41 3.69 -19.40
CA ALA A 69 4.02 4.69 -18.42
C ALA A 69 2.55 5.11 -18.63
N GLY A 70 1.70 4.87 -17.62
CA GLY A 70 0.25 5.03 -17.68
C GLY A 70 -0.57 3.73 -17.55
N MET A 71 0.04 2.54 -17.60
CA MET A 71 -0.64 1.27 -17.32
C MET A 71 -0.51 0.85 -15.85
N TRP A 72 -1.64 0.83 -15.14
CA TRP A 72 -1.73 0.50 -13.72
C TRP A 72 -2.34 -0.89 -13.52
N ARG A 73 -1.68 -1.76 -12.74
CA ARG A 73 -2.28 -3.01 -12.27
C ARG A 73 -2.20 -3.07 -10.76
N HIS A 74 -3.36 -3.12 -10.11
CA HIS A 74 -3.47 -3.25 -8.67
C HIS A 74 -4.39 -4.40 -8.29
N ARG A 75 -4.17 -4.94 -7.08
CA ARG A 75 -5.06 -5.88 -6.40
C ARG A 75 -5.23 -5.43 -4.96
N VAL A 76 -6.45 -5.55 -4.45
CA VAL A 76 -6.78 -5.22 -3.06
C VAL A 76 -7.09 -6.52 -2.32
N PHE A 77 -6.48 -6.68 -1.16
CA PHE A 77 -6.64 -7.81 -0.25
C PHE A 77 -7.19 -7.34 1.08
N HIS A 78 -7.97 -8.19 1.73
CA HIS A 78 -8.49 -7.98 3.08
C HIS A 78 -7.55 -8.67 4.07
N ILE A 79 -6.98 -7.90 5.00
CA ILE A 79 -6.18 -8.48 6.09
C ILE A 79 -6.81 -8.07 7.42
N LEU A 80 -7.16 -9.07 8.23
CA LEU A 80 -7.50 -8.88 9.62
C LEU A 80 -6.19 -8.83 10.43
N CYS A 81 -5.95 -7.77 11.18
CA CYS A 81 -4.86 -7.75 12.16
C CYS A 81 -5.45 -8.24 13.49
N PRO A 82 -5.16 -9.48 13.95
CA PRO A 82 -5.71 -9.98 15.20
C PRO A 82 -5.15 -9.22 16.40
N ASP A 83 -6.06 -8.93 17.32
CA ASP A 83 -5.94 -8.20 18.58
C ASP A 83 -4.60 -8.40 19.33
N GLN A 84 -3.90 -7.30 19.59
CA GLN A 84 -2.75 -7.26 20.50
C GLN A 84 -2.96 -6.21 21.59
N ARG A 85 -4.11 -6.21 22.29
CA ARG A 85 -4.39 -5.74 23.68
C ARG A 85 -3.71 -4.46 24.21
N ARG A 86 -3.11 -3.64 23.36
CA ARG A 86 -2.47 -2.38 23.70
C ARG A 86 -3.07 -1.36 22.75
N ARG A 87 -3.72 -0.35 23.33
CA ARG A 87 -4.26 0.81 22.64
C ARG A 87 -3.13 1.48 21.83
N ARG A 88 -3.00 1.07 20.58
CA ARG A 88 -2.03 1.59 19.62
C ARG A 88 -2.62 2.84 18.98
N THR A 89 -1.93 3.97 19.13
CA THR A 89 -2.47 5.31 18.82
C THR A 89 -1.85 5.95 17.58
N SER A 90 -0.93 5.27 16.87
CA SER A 90 -0.31 5.89 15.71
C SER A 90 -1.35 6.05 14.59
N ASP A 91 -1.38 7.25 14.01
CA ASP A 91 -2.08 7.53 12.77
C ASP A 91 -1.05 7.63 11.65
N PRO A 92 -0.90 6.62 10.79
CA PRO A 92 0.10 6.63 9.73
C PRO A 92 -0.15 7.78 8.75
N GLN A 93 0.92 8.49 8.41
CA GLN A 93 0.92 9.62 7.48
C GLN A 93 2.16 9.53 6.57
N PRO A 94 2.14 10.15 5.37
CA PRO A 94 1.00 10.81 4.75
C PRO A 94 -0.06 9.80 4.28
N LYS A 95 -1.32 10.26 4.18
CA LYS A 95 -2.41 9.53 3.55
C LYS A 95 -2.72 10.09 2.17
N VAL A 96 -3.23 9.22 1.30
CA VAL A 96 -3.68 9.56 -0.05
C VAL A 96 -4.99 8.85 -0.37
N GLU A 97 -5.71 9.38 -1.35
CA GLU A 97 -6.87 8.76 -2.00
C GLU A 97 -6.47 8.14 -3.34
N PHE A 98 -7.11 7.04 -3.73
CA PHE A 98 -7.01 6.49 -5.09
C PHE A 98 -8.35 6.70 -5.80
N PRO A 99 -8.37 7.12 -7.08
CA PRO A 99 -7.24 7.12 -8.04
C PRO A 99 -6.27 8.31 -7.98
N ASP A 100 -6.52 9.34 -7.18
CA ASP A 100 -5.82 10.64 -7.31
C ASP A 100 -4.44 10.75 -6.63
N ALA A 101 -3.93 9.66 -6.03
CA ALA A 101 -2.62 9.62 -5.39
C ALA A 101 -1.44 9.86 -6.34
N TYR A 102 -1.63 9.63 -7.65
CA TYR A 102 -0.61 9.83 -8.67
C TYR A 102 -1.12 10.81 -9.72
N THR A 103 -0.40 11.91 -9.94
CA THR A 103 -0.83 12.98 -10.84
C THR A 103 -0.35 12.81 -12.29
N GLY A 104 0.63 11.92 -12.53
CA GLY A 104 1.19 11.68 -13.87
C GLY A 104 2.00 12.84 -14.43
#